data_AF-A0A7X1WIY4-F1
#
_entry.id   AF-A0A7X1WIY4-F1
#
_cell.length_a   1.000
_cell.length_b   1.000
_cell.length_c   1.000
_cell.angle_alpha   90.00
_cell.angle_beta   90.00
_cell.angle_gamma   90.00
#
_symmetry.space_group_name_H-M   'P 1'
#
loop_
_entity.id
_entity.type
_entity.pdbx_description
1 polymer ?
#
loop_
_entity_poly.entity_id
_entity_poly.type
_entity_poly.pdbx_seq_one_letter_code
_entity_poly.pdbx_strand_id
1 'polypeptide(L)' 'MSNIKAIREKAGVTQAALAKTVGLTQGAIAHYENERRKPGLDECRKIVDALNSSGAAVTLDDVFPPARPAQAIELSAS' A
#
# COMPACT_ATOMS: atom_id res chain seq x y z
N MET A 1 3.58 3.59 -8.21
CA MET A 1 2.23 3.94 -7.72
C MET A 1 1.91 3.09 -6.53
N SER A 2 1.60 3.74 -5.41
CA SER A 2 1.10 3.12 -4.19
C SER A 2 -0.34 3.59 -3.95
N ASN A 3 -1.20 2.68 -3.49
CA ASN A 3 -2.60 2.96 -3.21
C ASN A 3 -2.87 3.24 -1.71
N ILE A 4 -1.83 3.34 -0.89
CA ILE A 4 -1.95 3.54 0.58
C ILE A 4 -2.92 4.68 0.91
N LYS A 5 -2.73 5.86 0.31
CA LYS A 5 -3.54 7.05 0.62
C LYS A 5 -5.02 6.80 0.37
N ALA A 6 -5.35 6.31 -0.83
CA ALA A 6 -6.73 6.10 -1.25
C ALA A 6 -7.43 5.05 -0.37
N ILE A 7 -6.73 3.95 -0.04
CA ILE A 7 -7.28 2.89 0.82
C ILE A 7 -7.46 3.39 2.25
N ARG A 8 -6.46 4.09 2.79
CA ARG A 8 -6.49 4.68 4.13
C ARG A 8 -7.66 5.66 4.28
N GLU A 9 -7.87 6.53 3.29
CA GLU A 9 -8.96 7.51 3.29
C GLU A 9 -10.34 6.83 3.21
N LYS A 10 -10.49 5.79 2.37
CA LYS A 10 -11.72 4.98 2.33
C LYS A 10 -12.02 4.26 3.65
N ALA A 11 -10.98 3.86 4.37
CA ALA A 11 -11.08 3.26 5.70
C ALA A 11 -11.27 4.29 6.84
N GLY A 12 -11.31 5.60 6.54
CA GLY A 12 -11.45 6.66 7.55
C GLY A 12 -10.24 6.81 8.48
N VAL A 13 -9.06 6.35 8.07
CA VAL A 13 -7.84 6.33 8.88
C VAL A 13 -6.98 7.56 8.57
N THR A 14 -6.35 8.17 9.57
CA THR A 14 -5.38 9.27 9.36
C THR A 14 -3.96 8.73 9.13
N GLN A 15 -3.07 9.50 8.50
CA GLN A 15 -1.66 9.08 8.34
C GLN A 15 -1.00 8.76 9.70
N ALA A 16 -1.30 9.56 10.73
CA ALA A 16 -0.77 9.35 12.08
C ALA A 16 -1.32 8.08 12.73
N ALA A 17 -2.61 7.77 12.53
CA ALA A 17 -3.20 6.52 13.03
C ALA A 17 -2.59 5.29 12.33
N LEU A 18 -2.45 5.33 11.00
CA LEU A 18 -1.78 4.26 10.26
C LEU A 18 -0.33 4.08 10.73
N ALA A 19 0.42 5.17 10.84
CA ALA A 19 1.80 5.15 11.31
C ALA A 19 1.94 4.51 12.70
N LYS A 20 1.04 4.87 13.63
CA LYS A 20 1.00 4.29 14.98
C LYS A 20 0.80 2.77 14.95
N THR A 21 -0.13 2.27 14.14
CA THR A 21 -0.40 0.82 14.02
C THR A 21 0.77 0.06 13.38
N VAL A 22 1.43 0.65 12.38
CA VAL A 22 2.56 0.04 11.68
C VAL A 22 3.86 0.11 12.52
N GLY A 23 3.94 1.03 13.48
CA GLY A 23 5.16 1.30 14.26
C GLY A 23 6.13 2.22 13.51
N LEU A 24 5.62 3.15 12.71
CA LEU A 24 6.37 4.13 11.92
C LEU A 24 6.02 5.56 12.33
N THR A 25 6.74 6.54 11.77
CA THR A 25 6.38 7.96 11.89
C THR A 25 5.33 8.35 10.86
N GLN A 26 4.52 9.39 11.15
CA GLN A 26 3.60 9.97 10.16
C GLN A 26 4.35 10.41 8.90
N GLY A 27 5.54 10.99 9.05
CA GLY A 27 6.38 11.41 7.93
C GLY A 27 6.81 10.25 7.03
N ALA A 28 7.08 9.07 7.59
CA ALA A 28 7.37 7.88 6.79
C ALA A 28 6.17 7.46 5.92
N ILE A 29 4.96 7.42 6.49
CA ILE A 29 3.73 7.18 5.73
C ILE A 29 3.53 8.23 4.64
N ALA A 30 3.72 9.51 4.96
CA ALA A 30 3.62 10.60 3.97
C ALA A 30 4.66 10.45 2.84
N HIS A 31 5.88 10.01 3.13
CA HIS A 31 6.87 9.73 2.10
C HIS A 31 6.46 8.56 1.20
N TYR A 32 5.85 7.51 1.75
CA TYR A 32 5.38 6.37 0.98
C TYR A 32 4.16 6.72 0.11
N GLU A 33 3.21 7.49 0.65
CA GLU A 33 2.04 7.97 -0.10
C GLU A 33 2.40 8.90 -1.26
N ASN A 34 3.48 9.69 -1.11
CA ASN A 34 3.96 10.64 -2.13
C ASN A 34 5.13 10.10 -2.97
N GLU A 35 5.41 8.80 -2.89
CA GLU A 35 6.48 8.12 -3.64
C GLU A 35 7.90 8.70 -3.42
N ARG A 36 8.09 9.49 -2.36
CA ARG A 36 9.41 10.06 -2.00
C ARG A 36 10.37 9.00 -1.48
N ARG A 37 9.83 7.92 -0.91
CA ARG A 37 10.55 6.73 -0.49
C ARG A 37 9.73 5.49 -0.83
N LYS A 38 10.40 4.36 -0.98
CA LYS A 38 9.75 3.05 -1.11
C LYS A 38 9.83 2.30 0.22
N PRO A 39 8.72 1.74 0.71
CA PRO A 39 8.76 0.83 1.84
C PRO A 39 9.50 -0.47 1.48
N GLY A 40 10.16 -1.07 2.45
CA GLY A 40 10.65 -2.45 2.36
C GLY A 40 9.51 -3.47 2.48
N LEU A 41 9.78 -4.74 2.18
CA LEU A 41 8.76 -5.80 2.18
C LEU A 41 8.04 -5.93 3.53
N ASP A 42 8.78 -5.86 4.64
CA ASP A 42 8.19 -5.96 5.99
C ASP A 42 7.26 -4.78 6.28
N GLU A 43 7.63 -3.58 5.85
CA GLU A 43 6.78 -2.40 5.97
C GLU A 43 5.53 -2.54 5.09
N CYS A 44 5.67 -3.05 3.86
CA CYS A 44 4.53 -3.33 2.99
C CYS A 44 3.53 -4.27 3.68
N ARG A 45 4.00 -5.37 4.27
CA ARG A 45 3.15 -6.33 4.99
C ARG A 45 2.45 -5.68 6.18
N LYS A 46 3.18 -4.96 7.03
CA LYS A 46 2.61 -4.26 8.19
C LYS A 46 1.58 -3.20 7.78
N ILE A 47 1.82 -2.49 6.67
CA ILE A 47 0.87 -1.51 6.14
C ILE A 47 -0.43 -2.20 5.70
N VAL A 48 -0.36 -3.32 4.98
CA VAL A 48 -1.54 -4.10 4.58
C VAL A 48 -2.31 -4.60 5.80
N ASP A 49 -1.62 -5.18 6.78
CA ASP A 49 -2.23 -5.68 8.02
C ASP A 49 -2.91 -4.56 8.81
N ALA A 50 -2.28 -3.38 8.89
CA ALA A 50 -2.84 -2.23 9.58
C ALA A 50 -4.08 -1.67 8.88
N LEU A 51 -4.09 -1.63 7.54
CA LEU A 51 -5.25 -1.22 6.75
C LEU A 51 -6.41 -2.22 6.93
N ASN A 52 -6.11 -3.52 6.92
CA ASN A 52 -7.11 -4.58 7.13
C ASN A 52 -7.69 -4.57 8.54
N SER A 53 -6.85 -4.34 9.54
CA SER A 53 -7.30 -4.13 10.93
C SER A 53 -8.21 -2.90 11.09
N SER A 54 -8.16 -1.99 10.12
CA SER A 54 -9.02 -0.79 10.06
C SER A 54 -10.22 -0.96 9.12
N GLY A 55 -10.49 -2.19 8.63
CA GLY A 55 -11.67 -2.50 7.81
C GLY A 55 -11.50 -2.40 6.30
N ALA A 56 -10.28 -2.23 5.78
CA ALA A 56 -10.06 -2.02 4.34
C ALA A 56 -10.23 -3.25 3.43
N ALA A 57 -10.04 -4.47 3.96
CA ALA A 57 -10.10 -5.74 3.21
C ALA A 57 -9.33 -5.73 1.86
N VAL A 58 -8.02 -5.50 1.91
CA VAL A 58 -7.09 -5.37 0.78
C VAL A 58 -5.93 -6.37 0.85
N THR A 59 -5.33 -6.67 -0.30
CA THR A 59 -4.13 -7.49 -0.45
C THR A 59 -2.87 -6.64 -0.67
N LEU A 60 -1.70 -7.30 -0.76
CA LEU A 60 -0.45 -6.62 -1.08
C LEU A 60 -0.50 -5.93 -2.46
N ASP A 61 -1.08 -6.57 -3.47
CA ASP A 61 -1.16 -6.04 -4.83
C ASP A 61 -2.19 -4.91 -4.95
N ASP A 62 -3.22 -4.91 -4.10
CA ASP A 62 -4.16 -3.78 -4.02
C ASP A 62 -3.47 -2.52 -3.49
N VAL A 63 -2.56 -2.67 -2.50
CA VAL A 63 -1.84 -1.55 -1.88
C VAL A 63 -0.59 -1.15 -2.69
N PHE A 64 0.13 -2.13 -3.21
CA PHE A 64 1.40 -1.99 -3.93
C PHE A 64 1.36 -2.80 -5.24
N PRO A 65 0.61 -2.34 -6.25
CA PRO A 65 0.45 -3.09 -7.49
C PRO A 65 1.81 -3.31 -8.20
N PRO A 66 2.02 -4.47 -8.82
CA PRO A 66 3.23 -4.73 -9.60
C PRO A 66 3.37 -3.69 -10.72
N ALA A 67 4.61 -3.32 -11.03
CA ALA A 67 4.91 -2.39 -12.11
C ALA A 67 4.63 -3.06 -13.47
N ARG A 68 3.38 -2.91 -13.95
CA ARG A 68 2.71 -3.57 -15.09
C ARG A 68 2.15 -4.97 -14.78
N PRO A 69 0.97 -5.31 -15.33
CA PRO A 69 0.30 -6.57 -15.02
C PRO A 69 0.93 -7.73 -15.80
N ALA A 70 0.60 -8.94 -15.37
CA ALA A 70 0.75 -10.22 -16.07
C ALA A 70 -0.03 -10.27 -17.42
N GLN A 71 0.09 -9.25 -18.27
CA GLN A 71 -0.53 -9.11 -19.60
C GLN A 71 0.52 -9.05 -20.72
N ALA A 72 1.56 -9.89 -20.62
CA ALA A 72 2.49 -10.17 -21.71
C ALA A 72 2.48 -11.64 -22.12
N ILE A 73 1.40 -12.39 -21.83
CA ILE A 73 1.21 -13.79 -22.31
C ILE A 73 0.08 -13.88 -23.35
N GLU A 74 -0.25 -12.79 -24.04
CA GLU A 74 -1.05 -12.84 -25.28
C GLU A 74 -0.34 -12.02 -26.35
N LEU A 75 0.74 -12.54 -26.94
CA LEU A 75 1.31 -12.04 -28.20
C LEU A 75 2.28 -13.04 -28.87
N SER A 76 2.07 -14.35 -28.71
CA SER A 76 2.85 -15.37 -29.45
C SER A 76 2.04 -16.57 -29.95
N ALA A 77 0.70 -16.51 -29.93
CA ALA A 77 -0.15 -17.53 -30.54
C ALA A 77 -1.09 -16.90 -31.58
N SER A 78 -0.52 -16.49 -32.72
CA SER A 78 -1.15 -16.47 -34.05
C SER A 78 -0.09 -16.14 -35.10
#